data_AF-A0A2W1BJR4-F1
#
_entry.id   AF-A0A2W1BJR4-F1
#
_cell.length_a   1.000
_cell.length_b   1.000
_cell.length_c   1.000
_cell.angle_alpha   90.00
_cell.angle_beta   90.00
_cell.angle_gamma   90.00
#
_symmetry.space_group_name_H-M   'P 1'
#
loop_
_entity.id
_entity.type
_entity.pdbx_description
1 polymer ?
#
loop_
_entity_poly.entity_id
_entity_poly.type
_entity_poly.pdbx_seq_one_letter_code
_entity_poly.pdbx_strand_id
1 'polypeptide(L)'
;MISIYFSICEGTEKVNKGRLYNIAFLETQRFGSWDCLVFHDMDRIVEDKDIPYSCLERPENFSPSVELYGFREYRSAIGSVTAVSPKDYEAMGGYSNTHPEREEEFYNSPQLFGIPSPTDLRSTKYHLLNVTEEKLYTHILADASVFIHYLGYKQTN
;
A
#
# COMPACT_ATOMS: atom_id res chain seq x y z
N MET A 1 6.36 -12.71 -12.41
CA MET A 1 5.61 -11.59 -11.81
C MET A 1 4.16 -12.01 -11.72
N ILE A 2 3.57 -11.97 -10.52
CA ILE A 2 2.14 -12.25 -10.32
C ILE A 2 1.45 -10.90 -10.15
N SER A 3 0.39 -10.67 -10.92
CA SER A 3 -0.39 -9.43 -10.86
C SER A 3 -1.65 -9.69 -10.05
N ILE A 4 -1.82 -8.93 -8.97
CA ILE A 4 -2.99 -9.02 -8.10
C ILE A 4 -3.65 -7.65 -8.05
N TYR A 5 -4.94 -7.62 -8.38
CA TYR A 5 -5.77 -6.44 -8.27
C TYR A 5 -6.55 -6.49 -6.96
N PHE A 6 -6.47 -5.42 -6.17
CA PHE A 6 -7.17 -5.33 -4.89
C PHE A 6 -8.27 -4.27 -4.94
N SER A 7 -9.43 -4.63 -4.42
CA SER A 7 -10.53 -3.68 -4.17
C SER A 7 -11.00 -3.83 -2.73
N ILE A 8 -11.30 -2.70 -2.08
CA ILE A 8 -11.90 -2.70 -0.75
C ILE A 8 -13.21 -1.95 -0.74
N CYS A 9 -14.13 -2.40 0.11
CA CYS A 9 -15.31 -1.65 0.50
C CYS A 9 -15.07 -1.01 1.88
N GLU A 10 -15.22 0.31 1.96
CA GLU A 10 -15.13 1.08 3.21
C GLU A 10 -16.39 1.93 3.40
N GLY A 11 -17.48 1.34 3.88
CA GLY A 11 -18.68 2.05 4.36
C GLY A 11 -19.03 3.35 3.60
N THR A 12 -19.23 4.43 4.34
CA THR A 12 -19.50 5.79 3.81
C THR A 12 -18.31 6.74 3.94
N GLU A 13 -17.16 6.24 4.38
CA GLU A 13 -15.97 7.04 4.65
C GLU A 13 -15.05 7.09 3.42
N LYS A 14 -14.13 8.06 3.39
CA LYS A 14 -13.09 8.12 2.36
C LYS A 14 -12.20 6.89 2.50
N VAL A 15 -11.99 6.17 1.39
CA VAL A 15 -11.14 4.99 1.34
C VAL A 15 -9.73 5.29 1.86
N ASN A 16 -9.26 4.53 2.85
CA ASN A 16 -7.88 4.54 3.31
C ASN A 16 -7.02 3.59 2.47
N LYS A 17 -6.22 4.13 1.56
CA LYS A 17 -5.32 3.35 0.69
C LYS A 17 -4.19 2.66 1.46
N GLY A 18 -3.72 3.26 2.55
CA GLY A 18 -2.76 2.62 3.45
C GLY A 18 -3.32 1.30 4.02
N ARG A 19 -4.59 1.29 4.39
CA ARG A 19 -5.27 0.06 4.81
C ARG A 19 -5.39 -0.96 3.67
N LEU A 20 -5.72 -0.50 2.46
CA LEU A 20 -5.72 -1.36 1.27
C LEU A 20 -4.35 -2.04 1.08
N TYR A 21 -3.26 -1.30 1.20
CA TYR A 21 -1.90 -1.85 1.08
C TYR A 21 -1.56 -2.86 2.16
N ASN A 22 -1.97 -2.63 3.41
CA ASN A 22 -1.78 -3.61 4.48
C ASN A 22 -2.55 -4.91 4.19
N ILE A 23 -3.82 -4.81 3.77
CA ILE A 23 -4.63 -5.97 3.38
C ILE A 23 -3.97 -6.71 2.22
N ALA A 24 -3.50 -5.97 1.21
CA ALA A 24 -2.82 -6.54 0.06
C ALA A 24 -1.56 -7.29 0.45
N PHE A 25 -0.72 -6.69 1.30
CA PHE A 25 0.48 -7.34 1.85
C PHE A 25 0.13 -8.67 2.54
N LEU A 26 -0.88 -8.67 3.41
CA LEU A 26 -1.26 -9.85 4.19
C LEU A 26 -1.79 -10.98 3.29
N GLU A 27 -2.62 -10.65 2.30
CA GLU A 27 -3.19 -11.66 1.41
C GLU A 27 -2.19 -12.18 0.38
N THR A 28 -1.26 -11.36 -0.12
CA THR A 28 -0.25 -11.83 -1.07
C THR A 28 0.64 -12.92 -0.48
N GLN A 29 0.91 -12.92 0.84
CA GLN A 29 1.72 -13.97 1.48
C GLN A 29 1.10 -15.38 1.36
N ARG A 30 -0.20 -15.48 1.06
CA ARG A 30 -0.88 -16.77 0.86
C ARG A 30 -0.60 -17.39 -0.51
N PHE A 31 -0.22 -16.57 -1.49
CA PHE A 31 0.07 -17.00 -2.86
C PHE A 31 1.53 -17.42 -3.05
N GLY A 32 2.41 -17.08 -2.09
CA GLY A 32 3.81 -17.48 -2.11
C GLY A 32 4.71 -16.56 -1.30
N SER A 33 6.01 -16.81 -1.40
CA SER A 33 7.07 -15.93 -0.89
C SER A 33 7.49 -14.93 -1.96
N TRP A 34 7.73 -13.69 -1.57
CA TRP A 34 8.07 -12.60 -2.49
C TRP A 34 9.43 -12.01 -2.16
N ASP A 35 10.21 -11.71 -3.19
CA ASP A 35 11.43 -10.91 -3.03
C ASP A 35 11.12 -9.40 -3.07
N CYS A 36 10.00 -9.04 -3.70
CA CYS A 36 9.56 -7.66 -3.85
C CYS A 36 8.05 -7.54 -3.95
N LEU A 37 7.52 -6.46 -3.36
CA LEU A 37 6.16 -6.00 -3.52
C LEU A 37 6.16 -4.65 -4.21
N VAL A 38 5.39 -4.53 -5.28
CA VAL A 38 5.20 -3.28 -6.03
C VAL A 38 3.75 -2.85 -5.86
N PHE A 39 3.52 -1.82 -5.06
CA PHE A 39 2.22 -1.16 -4.95
C PHE A 39 2.10 -0.14 -6.07
N HIS A 40 1.04 -0.23 -6.86
CA HIS A 40 0.89 0.56 -8.07
C HIS A 40 -0.56 1.04 -8.21
N ASP A 41 -0.72 2.35 -8.34
CA ASP A 41 -2.03 2.96 -8.59
C ASP A 41 -2.53 2.57 -9.99
N MET A 42 -3.81 2.17 -10.10
CA MET A 42 -4.35 1.73 -11.39
C MET A 42 -4.37 2.83 -12.45
N ASP A 43 -4.53 4.08 -12.03
CA ASP A 43 -4.70 5.23 -12.91
C ASP A 43 -3.38 5.86 -13.34
N ARG A 44 -2.24 5.30 -12.94
CA ARG A 44 -0.91 5.80 -13.29
C ARG A 44 -0.15 4.71 -14.04
N ILE A 45 0.48 5.05 -15.15
CA ILE A 45 1.30 4.11 -15.92
C ILE A 45 2.71 4.71 -15.99
N VAL A 46 3.72 3.90 -15.71
CA VAL A 46 5.11 4.28 -15.92
C VAL A 46 5.41 4.13 -17.40
N GLU A 47 5.62 5.24 -18.11
CA GLU A 47 5.86 5.24 -19.56
C GLU A 47 7.29 4.81 -19.93
N ASP A 48 8.24 5.00 -19.02
CA ASP A 48 9.63 4.62 -19.23
C ASP A 48 9.85 3.14 -18.90
N LYS A 49 10.07 2.35 -19.94
CA LYS A 49 10.34 0.91 -19.88
C LYS A 49 11.64 0.54 -19.16
N ASP A 50 12.56 1.49 -19.00
CA ASP A 50 13.84 1.26 -18.35
C ASP A 50 13.70 1.35 -16.81
N ILE A 51 12.54 1.75 -16.30
CA ILE A 51 12.21 1.74 -14.88
C ILE A 51 11.80 0.31 -14.46
N PRO A 52 12.58 -0.36 -13.60
CA PRO A 52 12.30 -1.75 -13.25
C PRO A 52 11.16 -1.86 -12.24
N TYR A 53 10.18 -2.73 -12.53
CA TYR A 53 9.13 -3.14 -11.58
C TYR A 53 9.65 -4.23 -10.64
N SER A 54 10.75 -3.93 -9.95
CA SER A 54 11.40 -4.82 -8.99
C SER A 54 12.07 -4.01 -7.89
N CYS A 55 12.30 -4.64 -6.75
CA CYS A 55 12.97 -4.00 -5.63
C CYS A 55 14.45 -3.86 -5.96
N LEU A 56 14.99 -2.68 -5.71
CA LEU A 56 16.41 -2.42 -5.72
C LEU A 56 16.97 -2.67 -4.31
N GLU A 57 18.29 -2.57 -4.11
CA GLU A 57 18.92 -2.79 -2.79
C GLU A 57 18.39 -1.86 -1.68
N ARG A 58 17.65 -0.81 -2.03
CA ARG A 58 16.90 0.07 -1.10
C ARG A 58 15.47 0.26 -1.61
N PRO A 59 14.50 0.53 -0.72
CA PRO A 59 13.15 0.91 -1.14
C PRO A 59 13.21 2.14 -2.05
N GLU A 60 12.74 2.02 -3.28
CA GLU A 60 12.66 3.13 -4.24
C GLU A 60 11.21 3.42 -4.62
N ASN A 61 10.91 4.72 -4.77
CA ASN A 61 9.65 5.22 -5.29
C ASN A 61 9.81 5.49 -6.79
N PHE A 62 8.99 4.84 -7.61
CA PHE A 62 9.03 5.01 -9.06
C PHE A 62 7.86 5.90 -9.48
N SER A 63 8.07 7.20 -9.55
CA SER A 63 7.09 8.09 -10.16
C SER A 63 7.74 8.94 -11.23
N PRO A 64 7.49 8.66 -12.52
CA PRO A 64 7.89 9.56 -13.59
C PRO A 64 6.91 10.74 -13.61
N SER A 65 7.22 11.81 -12.90
CA SER A 65 6.56 13.11 -13.11
C SER A 65 7.33 13.87 -14.19
N VAL A 66 6.95 13.70 -15.47
CA VAL A 66 7.62 14.34 -16.62
C VAL A 66 7.09 15.75 -16.92
N GLU A 67 5.89 16.14 -16.47
CA GLU A 67 5.25 17.33 -17.06
C GLU A 67 5.47 18.68 -16.35
N LEU A 68 6.12 18.75 -15.18
CA LEU A 68 6.30 20.04 -14.46
C LEU A 68 7.74 20.44 -14.12
N TYR A 69 8.70 19.52 -14.12
CA TYR A 69 10.08 19.83 -13.75
C TYR A 69 11.04 19.04 -14.65
N GLY A 70 11.46 19.70 -15.73
CA GLY A 70 12.41 19.14 -16.69
C GLY A 70 13.64 18.57 -15.99
N PHE A 71 14.01 17.35 -16.38
CA PHE A 71 15.33 16.73 -16.22
C PHE A 71 16.13 17.16 -14.97
N ARG A 72 15.67 16.80 -13.78
CA ARG A 72 16.47 16.47 -12.58
C ARG A 72 15.57 16.61 -11.36
N GLU A 73 15.06 15.47 -10.88
CA GLU A 73 14.92 15.13 -9.45
C GLU A 73 14.12 13.82 -9.33
N TYR A 74 14.84 12.71 -9.17
CA TYR A 74 14.29 11.38 -8.87
C TYR A 74 13.78 11.28 -7.42
N ARG A 75 13.16 12.35 -6.88
CA ARG A 75 12.99 12.52 -5.43
C ARG A 75 11.68 13.10 -4.92
N SER A 76 10.66 13.41 -5.72
CA SER A 76 9.53 14.16 -5.15
C SER A 76 8.12 13.89 -5.68
N ALA A 77 7.88 12.81 -6.41
CA ALA A 77 6.52 12.35 -6.68
C ALA A 77 6.24 11.03 -5.95
N ILE A 78 6.17 11.08 -4.62
CA ILE A 78 5.78 9.91 -3.82
C ILE A 78 4.29 9.69 -4.00
N GLY A 79 3.87 8.58 -4.61
CA GLY A 79 2.46 8.15 -4.54
C GLY A 79 1.98 7.16 -5.60
N SER A 80 2.65 7.08 -6.76
CA SER A 80 2.16 6.34 -7.93
C SER A 80 2.53 4.85 -7.92
N VAL A 81 3.82 4.57 -7.73
CA VAL A 81 4.38 3.21 -7.73
C VAL A 81 5.46 3.13 -6.67
N THR A 82 5.33 2.16 -5.77
CA THR A 82 6.17 1.98 -4.58
C THR A 82 6.68 0.55 -4.60
N ALA A 83 8.00 0.36 -4.64
CA ALA A 83 8.62 -0.96 -4.51
C ALA A 83 9.25 -1.12 -3.13
N VAL A 84 8.95 -2.23 -2.46
CA VAL A 84 9.44 -2.53 -1.10
C VAL A 84 9.60 -4.04 -0.88
N SER A 85 10.68 -4.44 -0.21
CA SER A 85 10.87 -5.84 0.17
C SER A 85 9.87 -6.21 1.28
N PRO A 86 9.37 -7.46 1.36
CA PRO A 86 8.48 -7.83 2.45
C PRO A 86 9.09 -7.61 3.83
N LYS A 87 10.39 -7.86 3.98
CA LYS A 87 11.14 -7.62 5.21
C LYS A 87 11.09 -6.16 5.65
N ASP A 88 11.30 -5.22 4.73
CA ASP A 88 11.27 -3.79 5.06
C ASP A 88 9.84 -3.35 5.40
N TYR A 89 8.84 -3.84 4.65
CA TYR A 89 7.44 -3.54 4.91
C TYR A 89 7.00 -3.98 6.32
N GLU A 90 7.40 -5.18 6.73
CA GLU A 90 7.17 -5.70 8.08
C GLU A 90 7.93 -4.91 9.14
N ALA A 91 9.20 -4.58 8.90
CA ALA A 91 10.03 -3.82 9.84
C ALA A 91 9.45 -2.43 10.12
N MET A 92 8.79 -1.82 9.12
CA MET A 92 8.09 -0.54 9.25
C MET A 92 6.71 -0.67 9.90
N GLY A 93 6.13 -1.87 9.93
CA GLY A 93 4.80 -2.10 10.48
C GLY A 93 3.65 -1.75 9.54
N GLY A 94 3.89 -1.66 8.24
CA GLY A 94 2.89 -1.28 7.23
C GLY A 94 2.48 0.19 7.28
N TYR A 95 1.41 0.51 6.57
CA TYR A 95 0.82 1.85 6.49
C TYR A 95 -0.20 2.11 7.61
N SER A 96 -0.56 3.37 7.85
CA SER A 96 -1.55 3.70 8.87
C SER A 96 -2.96 3.22 8.51
N ASN A 97 -3.61 2.51 9.45
CA ASN A 97 -5.01 2.10 9.28
C ASN A 97 -6.02 3.23 9.56
N THR A 98 -5.61 4.34 10.19
CA THR A 98 -6.52 5.42 10.66
C THR A 98 -6.31 6.77 9.99
N HIS A 99 -5.17 6.98 9.34
CA HIS A 99 -4.79 8.28 8.78
C HIS A 99 -4.57 8.18 7.27
N PRO A 100 -5.63 8.32 6.43
CA PRO A 100 -5.53 8.25 4.98
C PRO A 100 -4.56 9.26 4.36
N GLU A 101 -4.35 10.41 5.01
CA GLU A 101 -3.46 11.48 4.55
C GLU A 101 -1.96 11.15 4.66
N ARG A 102 -1.59 10.08 5.38
CA ARG A 102 -0.19 9.73 5.65
C ARG A 102 0.44 8.78 4.63
N GLU A 103 -0.20 8.58 3.48
CA GLU A 103 0.35 7.75 2.39
C GLU A 103 1.75 8.22 1.94
N GLU A 104 2.03 9.51 2.00
CA GLU A 104 3.30 10.13 1.62
C GLU A 104 4.43 9.93 2.66
N GLU A 105 4.11 9.45 3.86
CA GLU A 105 5.09 9.28 4.95
C GLU A 105 5.95 8.02 4.81
N PHE A 106 5.62 7.10 3.88
CA PHE A 106 6.29 5.80 3.73
C PHE A 106 7.79 5.89 3.43
N TYR A 107 8.25 6.93 2.71
CA TYR A 107 9.65 7.04 2.28
C TYR A 107 10.45 8.14 2.99
N ASN A 108 9.81 9.07 3.69
CA ASN A 108 10.44 10.32 4.13
C ASN A 108 10.95 10.34 5.59
N SER A 109 10.93 9.23 6.34
CA SER A 109 11.31 9.29 7.76
C SER A 109 12.47 8.37 8.17
N PRO A 110 13.68 8.95 8.35
CA PRO A 110 14.75 8.36 9.15
C PRO A 110 14.47 8.42 10.68
N GLN A 111 13.34 8.99 11.13
CA GLN A 111 13.08 9.37 12.52
C GLN A 111 11.77 8.78 13.07
N LEU A 112 12.00 7.63 13.68
CA LEU A 112 11.16 6.85 14.57
C LEU A 112 10.87 7.52 15.94
N PHE A 113 10.43 8.79 16.05
CA PHE A 113 10.25 9.44 17.37
C PHE A 113 8.90 10.13 17.64
N GLY A 114 7.83 9.73 16.95
CA GLY A 114 6.55 10.48 16.99
C GLY A 114 5.24 9.74 17.30
N ILE A 115 5.17 8.39 17.34
CA ILE A 115 3.98 7.57 17.70
C ILE A 115 2.88 7.47 16.59
N PRO A 116 2.20 6.31 16.39
CA PRO A 116 2.57 4.88 16.55
C PRO A 116 2.55 4.14 15.18
N SER A 117 3.03 2.91 14.94
CA SER A 117 3.83 1.89 15.65
C SER A 117 3.97 0.69 14.67
N PRO A 118 4.96 -0.22 14.82
CA PRO A 118 5.06 -1.54 14.16
C PRO A 118 3.82 -2.48 14.24
N THR A 119 2.67 -1.95 14.65
CA THR A 119 1.42 -2.65 14.93
C THR A 119 0.31 -2.37 13.92
N ASP A 120 0.44 -1.39 13.02
CA ASP A 120 -0.67 -1.11 12.09
C ASP A 120 -0.94 -2.32 11.19
N LEU A 121 0.08 -2.88 10.55
CA LEU A 121 -0.03 -4.12 9.78
C LEU A 121 -0.66 -5.26 10.58
N ARG A 122 -0.26 -5.43 11.84
CA ARG A 122 -0.79 -6.49 12.74
C ARG A 122 -2.22 -6.22 13.20
N SER A 123 -2.62 -4.95 13.25
CA SER A 123 -3.93 -4.51 13.72
C SER A 123 -4.93 -4.34 12.58
N THR A 124 -4.51 -4.43 11.32
CA THR A 124 -5.37 -4.37 10.14
C THR A 124 -6.50 -5.38 10.24
N LYS A 125 -7.74 -4.88 10.20
CA LYS A 125 -8.97 -5.67 10.26
C LYS A 125 -9.72 -5.57 8.93
N TYR A 126 -10.16 -6.71 8.44
CA TYR A 126 -10.93 -6.85 7.22
C TYR A 126 -11.63 -8.21 7.19
N HIS A 127 -12.63 -8.35 6.33
CA HIS A 127 -13.19 -9.63 5.92
C HIS A 127 -12.89 -9.85 4.44
N LEU A 128 -12.36 -11.01 4.09
CA LEU A 128 -12.21 -11.40 2.71
C LEU A 128 -13.60 -11.74 2.15
N LEU A 129 -14.02 -11.05 1.08
CA LEU A 129 -15.33 -11.25 0.47
C LEU A 129 -15.24 -12.21 -0.71
N ASN A 130 -14.27 -12.03 -1.60
CA ASN A 130 -14.12 -12.86 -2.78
C ASN A 130 -12.67 -12.86 -3.31
N VAL A 131 -12.29 -13.96 -3.96
CA VAL A 131 -11.04 -14.10 -4.73
C VAL A 131 -11.39 -14.70 -6.08
N THR A 132 -11.13 -13.95 -7.16
CA THR A 132 -11.43 -14.39 -8.54
C THR A 132 -10.12 -14.47 -9.32
N GLU A 133 -9.88 -15.60 -9.96
CA GLU A 133 -8.75 -15.75 -10.88
C GLU A 133 -9.18 -15.35 -12.30
N GLU A 134 -8.55 -14.32 -12.85
CA GLU A 134 -8.74 -13.87 -14.22
C GLU A 134 -7.54 -14.26 -15.08
N LYS A 135 -7.69 -14.18 -16.41
CA LYS A 135 -6.62 -14.54 -17.35
C LYS A 135 -5.32 -13.74 -17.14
N LEU A 136 -5.42 -12.50 -16.68
CA LEU A 136 -4.29 -11.57 -16.58
C LEU A 136 -3.92 -11.18 -15.14
N TYR A 137 -4.79 -11.44 -14.16
CA TYR A 137 -4.59 -11.04 -12.77
C TYR A 137 -5.47 -11.87 -11.84
N THR A 138 -5.17 -11.85 -10.55
CA THR A 138 -6.09 -12.32 -9.52
C THR A 138 -6.78 -11.12 -8.88
N HIS A 139 -8.10 -11.11 -8.81
CA HIS A 139 -8.86 -10.09 -8.10
C HIS A 139 -9.12 -10.52 -6.66
N ILE A 140 -8.83 -9.64 -5.71
CA ILE A 140 -9.15 -9.84 -4.30
C ILE A 140 -10.06 -8.70 -3.85
N LEU A 141 -11.25 -9.07 -3.37
CA LEU A 141 -12.24 -8.16 -2.81
C LEU A 141 -12.32 -8.36 -1.30
N ALA A 142 -12.16 -7.28 -0.54
CA ALA A 142 -12.25 -7.29 0.92
C ALA A 142 -13.18 -6.19 1.46
N ASP A 143 -13.81 -6.47 2.59
CA ASP A 143 -14.55 -5.51 3.39
C ASP A 143 -13.65 -4.99 4.50
N ALA A 144 -13.32 -3.71 4.45
CA ALA A 144 -12.51 -3.02 5.46
C ALA A 144 -13.36 -2.20 6.45
N SER A 145 -14.70 -2.20 6.31
CA SER A 145 -15.62 -1.48 7.20
C SER A 145 -15.66 -2.04 8.63
N VAL A 146 -15.19 -3.28 8.83
CA VAL A 146 -15.06 -3.93 10.15
C VAL A 146 -14.32 -3.06 11.16
N PHE A 147 -13.37 -2.25 10.68
CA PHE A 147 -12.62 -1.32 11.51
C PHE A 147 -13.48 -0.17 12.08
N ILE A 148 -14.46 0.32 11.31
CA ILE A 148 -15.34 1.43 11.71
C ILE A 148 -16.19 1.03 12.92
N HIS A 149 -16.64 -0.22 12.99
CA HIS A 149 -17.38 -0.72 14.16
C HIS A 149 -16.57 -0.67 15.47
N TYR A 150 -15.24 -0.76 15.41
CA TYR A 150 -14.39 -0.66 16.60
C TYR A 150 -14.14 0.79 17.04
N LEU A 151 -14.09 1.74 16.12
CA LEU A 151 -13.94 3.16 16.46
C LEU A 151 -15.28 3.80 16.88
N GLY A 152 -16.39 3.37 16.29
CA GLY A 152 -17.74 3.85 16.59
C GLY A 152 -18.23 3.55 18.02
N TYR A 153 -17.65 2.55 18.70
CA TYR A 153 -17.96 2.26 20.11
C TYR A 153 -17.17 3.09 21.13
N LYS A 154 -16.21 3.92 20.69
CA LYS A 154 -15.39 4.76 21.58
C LYS A 154 -15.80 6.24 21.63
N GLN A 155 -16.88 6.66 20.96
CA GLN A 155 -17.34 8.05 20.97
C GLN A 155 -18.66 8.32 21.73
N THR A 156 -19.09 7.42 22.62
CA THR A 156 -20.20 7.73 23.55
C THR A 156 -19.84 7.35 24.98
N ASN A 157 -19.27 8.32 25.72
CA ASN A 157 -19.67 8.74 27.06
C ASN A 157 -18.89 9.98 27.48
#